data_AF-G3APN8-F1
#
_entry.id   AF-G3APN8-F1
#
_cell.length_a   1.000
_cell.length_b   1.000
_cell.length_c   1.000
_cell.angle_alpha   90.00
_cell.angle_beta   90.00
_cell.angle_gamma   90.00
#
_symmetry.space_group_name_H-M   'P 1'
#
loop_
_entity.id
_entity.type
_entity.pdbx_description
1 polymer ?
#
loop_
_entity_poly.entity_id
_entity_poly.type
_entity_poly.pdbx_seq_one_letter_code
_entity_poly.pdbx_strand_id
1 'polypeptide(L)'
;MIISYGDWSSSFLEHYFPRLPEDIQNCIYELSTGNDLLNLYTRFRNAAVHSSLSSYYSQEILFIPWGSSSSFSRRMDNNKRMLPIIRNNDDVIQFINEFPKVIPNRLHIHCNNYGFSSMQDILDMYGDRIYQIKELEITLAGYILLTPNKFNYLLSFPNLTTLQLYSTRWEKRLVKNSIPINHPTLRKLEFSQFVYGVGNDNVDYYIDWSGFEFPQNLQELSLTGIANISTITIPETTTHLHFNCAKIGDIVSCKSMLENVTELSLRWCRLQVIDLDVLPAGLRILDLSYNRIGRIVGNYKSALPEDLHTLKLNMCTLDDVVLDHINENIGWPSQLTRLEISSNNFSKIDILEKLPETLKTLWLSRNHLKWDEGEVLFTFPHLTELCLHRCGICDLQNFQFPSSLKNLTLCFNEIENISSYQGWNNLVNLHTLSLCRFSRQNLNGWIVLPNLRELHLAYTENDQLNNKFGVSSENYNLQIITSGCRYCNRNT
;
A
#
# COMPACT_ATOMS: atom_id res chain seq x y z
N MET A 1 -23.94 6.93 48.41
CA MET A 1 -23.13 5.71 48.22
C MET A 1 -22.13 6.00 47.12
N ILE A 2 -20.87 6.19 47.50
CA ILE A 2 -19.76 6.32 46.55
C ILE A 2 -19.48 4.90 46.07
N ILE A 3 -19.92 4.56 44.85
CA ILE A 3 -19.53 3.31 44.22
C ILE A 3 -18.03 3.44 43.97
N SER A 4 -17.23 2.60 44.64
CA SER A 4 -15.81 2.54 44.35
C SER A 4 -15.68 2.04 42.90
N TYR A 5 -15.02 2.81 42.04
CA TYR A 5 -14.81 2.45 40.64
C TYR A 5 -14.00 1.13 40.46
N GLY A 6 -13.48 0.54 41.55
CA GLY A 6 -12.71 -0.70 41.52
C GLY A 6 -13.54 -2.00 41.49
N ASP A 7 -14.80 -1.97 41.96
CA ASP A 7 -15.62 -3.19 42.05
C ASP A 7 -16.21 -3.61 40.71
N TRP A 8 -16.62 -2.65 39.87
CA TRP A 8 -17.28 -2.96 38.60
C TRP A 8 -16.30 -3.49 37.55
N SER A 9 -15.10 -2.89 37.45
CA SER A 9 -14.08 -3.32 36.48
C SER A 9 -13.59 -4.74 36.77
N SER A 10 -13.34 -5.06 38.04
CA SER A 10 -12.97 -6.41 38.47
C SER A 10 -14.11 -7.41 38.21
N SER A 11 -15.35 -7.04 38.55
CA SER A 11 -16.52 -7.88 38.28
C SER A 11 -16.75 -8.14 36.79
N PHE A 12 -16.60 -7.11 35.94
CA PHE A 12 -16.68 -7.22 34.48
C PHE A 12 -15.64 -8.22 33.95
N LEU A 13 -14.38 -8.05 34.34
CA LEU A 13 -13.29 -8.93 33.91
C LEU A 13 -13.50 -10.36 34.42
N GLU A 14 -13.94 -10.56 35.66
CA GLU A 14 -14.15 -11.88 36.27
C GLU A 14 -15.31 -12.68 35.65
N HIS A 15 -16.45 -12.03 35.45
CA HIS A 15 -17.70 -12.74 35.21
C HIS A 15 -18.27 -12.55 33.80
N TYR A 16 -17.95 -11.43 33.15
CA TYR A 16 -18.58 -11.04 31.88
C TYR A 16 -17.61 -11.15 30.71
N PHE A 17 -16.40 -10.63 30.86
CA PHE A 17 -15.36 -10.66 29.82
C PHE A 17 -15.08 -12.08 29.28
N PRO A 18 -14.92 -13.14 30.10
CA PRO A 18 -14.64 -14.49 29.60
C PRO A 18 -15.83 -15.12 28.86
N ARG A 19 -17.03 -14.53 29.00
CA ARG A 19 -18.27 -14.97 28.34
C ARG A 19 -18.59 -14.18 27.08
N LEU A 20 -17.81 -13.14 26.76
CA LEU A 20 -17.97 -12.39 25.52
C LEU A 20 -17.64 -13.29 24.31
N PRO A 21 -18.30 -13.08 23.16
CA PRO A 21 -17.89 -13.69 21.89
C PRO A 21 -16.42 -13.41 21.57
N GLU A 22 -15.74 -14.36 20.91
CA GLU A 22 -14.30 -14.31 20.64
C GLU A 22 -13.91 -13.09 19.78
N ASP A 23 -14.74 -12.71 18.81
CA ASP A 23 -14.57 -11.53 17.98
C ASP A 23 -14.60 -10.23 18.80
N ILE A 24 -15.45 -10.15 19.83
CA ILE A 24 -15.51 -9.00 20.74
C ILE A 24 -14.29 -8.97 21.67
N GLN A 25 -13.86 -10.13 22.19
CA GLN A 25 -12.63 -10.20 22.99
C GLN A 25 -11.41 -9.75 22.18
N ASN A 26 -11.27 -10.22 20.94
CA ASN A 26 -10.21 -9.82 20.02
C ASN A 26 -10.24 -8.31 19.72
N CYS A 27 -11.42 -7.74 19.52
CA CYS A 27 -11.56 -6.30 19.34
C CYS A 27 -11.06 -5.52 20.57
N ILE A 28 -11.37 -5.99 21.79
CA ILE A 28 -10.86 -5.38 23.03
C ILE A 28 -9.34 -5.53 23.12
N TYR A 29 -8.78 -6.67 22.73
CA TYR A 29 -7.33 -6.86 22.71
C TYR A 29 -6.63 -5.93 21.73
N GLU A 30 -7.16 -5.77 20.53
CA GLU A 30 -6.62 -4.85 19.52
C GLU A 30 -6.61 -3.38 19.99
N LEU A 31 -7.59 -2.99 20.82
CA LEU A 31 -7.68 -1.64 21.36
C LEU A 31 -6.82 -1.41 22.62
N SER A 32 -6.27 -2.48 23.21
CA SER A 32 -5.50 -2.43 24.45
C SER A 32 -4.00 -2.23 24.19
N THR A 33 -3.28 -1.56 25.09
CA THR A 33 -1.81 -1.48 24.98
C THR A 33 -1.16 -2.81 25.42
N GLY A 34 0.11 -3.02 25.04
CA GLY A 34 0.89 -4.16 25.54
C GLY A 34 0.87 -4.25 27.07
N ASN A 35 0.99 -3.12 27.77
CA ASN A 35 0.92 -3.07 29.22
C ASN A 35 -0.48 -3.35 29.77
N ASP A 36 -1.55 -2.97 29.07
CA ASP A 36 -2.91 -3.30 29.50
C ASP A 36 -3.16 -4.81 29.42
N LEU A 37 -2.69 -5.45 28.35
CA LEU A 37 -2.81 -6.90 28.14
C LEU A 37 -1.91 -7.69 29.09
N LEU A 38 -0.73 -7.17 29.40
CA LEU A 38 0.17 -7.71 30.41
C LEU A 38 -0.44 -7.63 31.81
N ASN A 39 -1.02 -6.47 32.16
CA ASN A 39 -1.76 -6.29 33.41
C ASN A 39 -2.98 -7.19 33.46
N LEU A 40 -3.70 -7.36 32.35
CA LEU A 40 -4.80 -8.30 32.24
C LEU A 40 -4.30 -9.70 32.58
N TYR A 41 -3.26 -10.20 31.92
CA TYR A 41 -2.77 -11.55 32.15
C TYR A 41 -2.22 -11.79 33.57
N THR A 42 -1.42 -10.86 34.10
CA THR A 42 -0.76 -11.00 35.41
C THR A 42 -1.71 -10.86 36.58
N ARG A 43 -2.64 -9.89 36.50
CA ARG A 43 -3.55 -9.56 37.60
C ARG A 43 -4.80 -10.44 37.59
N PHE A 44 -5.12 -11.03 36.44
CA PHE A 44 -6.36 -11.76 36.25
C PHE A 44 -6.11 -13.24 35.92
N ARG A 45 -6.20 -14.10 36.94
CA ARG A 45 -5.97 -15.56 36.81
C ARG A 45 -7.24 -16.31 36.43
N ASN A 46 -7.83 -16.00 35.28
CA ASN A 46 -8.92 -16.79 34.72
C ASN A 46 -8.42 -17.64 33.56
N ALA A 47 -8.66 -18.95 33.62
CA ALA A 47 -8.17 -19.90 32.64
C ALA A 47 -8.71 -19.66 31.22
N ALA A 48 -9.96 -19.21 31.08
CA ALA A 48 -10.56 -18.95 29.77
C ALA A 48 -9.94 -17.71 29.11
N VAL A 49 -9.71 -16.63 29.90
CA VAL A 49 -9.03 -15.43 29.39
C VAL A 49 -7.57 -15.70 29.09
N HIS A 50 -6.89 -16.49 29.91
CA HIS A 50 -5.50 -16.93 29.64
C HIS A 50 -5.42 -17.76 28.36
N SER A 51 -6.35 -18.68 28.15
CA SER A 51 -6.43 -19.48 26.92
C SER A 51 -6.74 -18.61 25.69
N SER A 52 -7.66 -17.66 25.82
CA SER A 52 -8.03 -16.72 24.76
C SER A 52 -6.86 -15.82 24.36
N LEU A 53 -6.21 -15.17 25.33
CA LEU A 53 -4.99 -14.38 25.12
C LEU A 53 -3.85 -15.21 24.50
N SER A 54 -3.64 -16.43 25.00
CA SER A 54 -2.61 -17.31 24.45
C SER A 54 -2.89 -17.67 23.00
N SER A 55 -4.16 -17.96 22.66
CA SER A 55 -4.59 -18.22 21.27
C SER A 55 -4.37 -16.99 20.39
N TYR A 56 -4.78 -15.81 20.88
CA TYR A 56 -4.62 -14.53 20.19
C TYR A 56 -3.15 -14.24 19.85
N TYR A 57 -2.25 -14.32 20.83
CA TYR A 57 -0.83 -14.07 20.62
C TYR A 57 -0.10 -15.21 19.88
N SER A 58 -0.64 -16.44 19.84
CA SER A 58 0.00 -17.54 19.10
C SER A 58 -0.15 -17.43 17.58
N GLN A 59 -0.92 -16.46 17.07
CA GLN A 59 -1.04 -16.23 15.63
C GLN A 59 0.12 -15.40 15.09
N GLU A 60 0.09 -14.09 15.32
CA GLU A 60 1.03 -13.14 14.73
C GLU A 60 1.28 -12.02 15.74
N ILE A 61 2.54 -11.66 15.98
CA ILE A 61 2.91 -10.59 16.93
C ILE A 61 3.94 -9.66 16.30
N LEU A 62 3.88 -8.37 16.63
CA LEU A 62 4.89 -7.37 16.29
C LEU A 62 5.62 -6.86 17.54
N PHE A 63 6.93 -7.11 17.59
CA PHE A 63 7.83 -6.51 18.56
C PHE A 63 8.51 -5.27 17.99
N ILE A 64 8.47 -4.19 18.78
CA ILE A 64 9.19 -2.94 18.50
C ILE A 64 10.05 -2.62 19.73
N PRO A 65 11.18 -3.32 19.90
CA PRO A 65 11.99 -3.20 21.10
C PRO A 65 12.65 -1.82 21.23
N TRP A 66 12.82 -1.09 20.12
CA TRP A 66 13.36 0.26 20.16
C TRP A 66 12.79 1.14 19.04
N GLY A 67 12.17 2.27 19.43
CA GLY A 67 11.77 3.35 18.51
C GLY A 67 10.41 4.01 18.81
N SER A 68 10.26 5.29 18.43
CA SER A 68 8.98 6.01 18.50
C SER A 68 8.11 5.73 17.27
N SER A 69 6.89 5.25 17.49
CA SER A 69 6.00 4.79 16.42
C SER A 69 4.89 5.79 16.10
N SER A 70 5.09 6.66 15.12
CA SER A 70 3.96 7.28 14.42
C SER A 70 3.63 6.55 13.12
N SER A 71 4.64 6.09 12.36
CA SER A 71 4.48 5.47 11.04
C SER A 71 4.17 3.96 11.04
N PHE A 72 4.51 3.22 12.10
CA PHE A 72 4.33 1.77 12.19
C PHE A 72 3.21 1.35 13.17
N SER A 73 2.34 2.29 13.52
CA SER A 73 1.26 2.09 14.49
C SER A 73 0.07 1.28 13.93
N ARG A 74 0.00 1.05 12.61
CA ARG A 74 -1.09 0.31 11.96
C ARG A 74 -0.52 -0.71 10.97
N ARG A 75 -0.14 -1.89 11.46
CA ARG A 75 0.08 -3.05 10.60
C ARG A 75 -1.09 -3.99 10.81
N MET A 76 -1.78 -4.30 9.71
CA MET A 76 -2.89 -5.23 9.72
C MET A 76 -2.38 -6.61 9.31
N ASP A 77 -2.95 -7.67 9.89
CA ASP A 77 -2.77 -9.02 9.37
C ASP A 77 -3.45 -9.20 7.99
N ASN A 78 -3.30 -10.38 7.40
CA ASN A 78 -3.96 -10.71 6.13
C ASN A 78 -5.50 -10.65 6.19
N ASN A 79 -6.09 -10.65 7.37
CA ASN A 79 -7.53 -10.54 7.61
C ASN A 79 -7.98 -9.11 7.98
N LYS A 80 -7.10 -8.10 7.84
CA LYS A 80 -7.35 -6.70 8.19
C LYS A 80 -7.57 -6.44 9.69
N ARG A 81 -7.09 -7.33 10.57
CA ARG A 81 -7.07 -7.15 12.02
C ARG A 81 -5.81 -6.45 12.45
N MET A 82 -5.87 -5.61 13.49
CA MET A 82 -4.65 -4.97 13.98
C MET A 82 -3.75 -6.00 14.64
N LEU A 83 -2.47 -6.03 14.23
CA LEU A 83 -1.50 -6.91 14.85
C LEU A 83 -1.29 -6.54 16.33
N PRO A 84 -1.20 -7.51 17.25
CA PRO A 84 -0.76 -7.24 18.61
C PRO A 84 0.64 -6.63 18.59
N ILE A 85 0.80 -5.46 19.20
CA ILE A 85 2.07 -4.73 19.24
C ILE A 85 2.61 -4.65 20.66
N ILE A 86 3.85 -5.11 20.86
CA ILE A 86 4.59 -4.94 22.11
C ILE A 86 5.76 -3.98 21.85
N ARG A 87 5.85 -2.93 22.67
CA ARG A 87 6.74 -1.79 22.45
C ARG A 87 7.79 -1.74 23.53
N ASN A 88 8.94 -1.17 23.20
CA ASN A 88 10.08 -1.04 24.10
C ASN A 88 10.69 -2.40 24.50
N ASN A 89 11.95 -2.36 24.87
CA ASN A 89 12.72 -3.58 25.15
C ASN A 89 12.20 -4.30 26.41
N ASP A 90 11.88 -3.54 27.45
CA ASP A 90 11.47 -4.09 28.74
C ASP A 90 10.11 -4.79 28.65
N ASP A 91 9.12 -4.19 27.96
CA ASP A 91 7.79 -4.82 27.82
C ASP A 91 7.88 -6.09 26.95
N VAL A 92 8.76 -6.13 25.94
CA VAL A 92 9.02 -7.34 25.14
C VAL A 92 9.62 -8.45 26.01
N ILE A 93 10.67 -8.13 26.77
CA ILE A 93 11.31 -9.07 27.70
C ILE A 93 10.31 -9.58 28.74
N GLN A 94 9.54 -8.67 29.34
CA GLN A 94 8.53 -9.01 30.34
C GLN A 94 7.45 -9.91 29.75
N PHE A 95 6.92 -9.58 28.56
CA PHE A 95 5.94 -10.41 27.87
C PHE A 95 6.47 -11.82 27.61
N ILE A 96 7.68 -11.94 27.05
CA ILE A 96 8.28 -13.24 26.77
C ILE A 96 8.36 -14.05 28.08
N ASN A 97 8.84 -13.46 29.18
CA ASN A 97 8.96 -14.16 30.45
C ASN A 97 7.61 -14.56 31.08
N GLU A 98 6.59 -13.71 30.99
CA GLU A 98 5.29 -13.96 31.60
C GLU A 98 4.40 -14.90 30.77
N PHE A 99 4.63 -14.96 29.46
CA PHE A 99 3.94 -15.85 28.53
C PHE A 99 4.88 -16.92 27.95
N PRO A 100 5.44 -17.83 28.77
CA PRO A 100 6.44 -18.80 28.32
C PRO A 100 5.89 -19.84 27.33
N LYS A 101 4.57 -20.06 27.33
CA LYS A 101 3.90 -21.03 26.44
C LYS A 101 3.48 -20.45 25.09
N VAL A 102 3.54 -19.13 24.93
CA VAL A 102 3.14 -18.48 23.68
C VAL A 102 4.30 -18.54 22.70
N ILE A 103 4.08 -19.24 21.58
CA ILE A 103 5.00 -19.29 20.44
C ILE A 103 4.17 -18.86 19.23
N PRO A 104 4.36 -17.64 18.72
CA PRO A 104 3.59 -17.19 17.57
C PRO A 104 3.93 -17.99 16.32
N ASN A 105 2.93 -18.21 15.45
CA ASN A 105 3.18 -18.75 14.11
C ASN A 105 4.06 -17.79 13.31
N ARG A 106 3.85 -16.47 13.46
CA ARG A 106 4.66 -15.44 12.82
C ARG A 106 5.08 -14.34 13.80
N LEU A 107 6.37 -14.04 13.83
CA LEU A 107 6.91 -12.94 14.63
C LEU A 107 7.53 -11.89 13.72
N HIS A 108 7.11 -10.65 13.91
CA HIS A 108 7.73 -9.49 13.31
C HIS A 108 8.57 -8.76 14.34
N ILE A 109 9.80 -8.41 13.98
CA ILE A 109 10.64 -7.54 14.79
C ILE A 109 11.01 -6.32 13.97
N HIS A 110 10.69 -5.13 14.48
CA HIS A 110 11.01 -3.88 13.83
C HIS A 110 11.86 -2.98 14.72
N CYS A 111 13.03 -2.60 14.20
CA CYS A 111 14.02 -1.78 14.89
C CYS A 111 14.41 -0.55 14.09
N ASN A 112 14.62 0.58 14.77
CA ASN A 112 15.15 1.79 14.14
C ASN A 112 16.66 2.03 14.46
N ASN A 113 17.19 3.22 14.11
CA ASN A 113 18.61 3.67 14.20
C ASN A 113 19.51 3.12 15.32
N TYR A 114 18.96 2.77 16.49
CA TYR A 114 19.72 2.28 17.65
C TYR A 114 19.25 0.93 18.20
N GLY A 115 18.22 0.33 17.58
CA GLY A 115 17.55 -0.86 18.08
C GLY A 115 18.20 -2.20 17.72
N PHE A 116 19.28 -2.20 16.92
CA PHE A 116 19.89 -3.47 16.49
C PHE A 116 20.42 -4.28 17.67
N SER A 117 21.13 -3.64 18.61
CA SER A 117 21.68 -4.33 19.79
C SER A 117 20.56 -4.89 20.67
N SER A 118 19.50 -4.11 20.95
CA SER A 118 18.37 -4.59 21.75
C SER A 118 17.64 -5.77 21.11
N MET A 119 17.46 -5.74 19.79
CA MET A 119 16.92 -6.90 19.06
C MET A 119 17.85 -8.10 19.16
N GLN A 120 19.14 -7.89 18.94
CA GLN A 120 20.14 -8.95 19.07
C GLN A 120 20.10 -9.57 20.47
N ASP A 121 20.03 -8.76 21.53
CA ASP A 121 19.92 -9.23 22.91
C ASP A 121 18.66 -10.08 23.12
N ILE A 122 17.51 -9.68 22.58
CA ILE A 122 16.26 -10.47 22.65
C ILE A 122 16.41 -11.79 21.88
N LEU A 123 16.93 -11.74 20.65
CA LEU A 123 17.10 -12.91 19.81
C LEU A 123 18.08 -13.92 20.41
N ASP A 124 19.17 -13.43 21.02
CA ASP A 124 20.19 -14.26 21.67
C ASP A 124 19.68 -14.83 23.01
N MET A 125 19.01 -14.01 23.83
CA MET A 125 18.49 -14.42 25.14
C MET A 125 17.34 -15.43 25.03
N TYR A 126 16.51 -15.33 24.00
CA TYR A 126 15.34 -16.20 23.81
C TYR A 126 15.43 -17.09 22.57
N GLY A 127 16.65 -17.39 22.12
CA GLY A 127 16.93 -18.17 20.92
C GLY A 127 16.08 -19.43 20.81
N ASP A 128 16.06 -20.26 21.85
CA ASP A 128 15.29 -21.52 21.88
C ASP A 128 13.81 -21.36 21.50
N ARG A 129 13.20 -20.23 21.87
CA ARG A 129 11.82 -19.91 21.51
C ARG A 129 11.73 -19.34 20.11
N ILE A 130 12.66 -18.46 19.74
CA ILE A 130 12.71 -17.87 18.41
C ILE A 130 12.86 -18.97 17.34
N TYR A 131 13.67 -20.01 17.58
CA TYR A 131 13.84 -21.13 16.64
C TYR A 131 12.57 -21.99 16.47
N GLN A 132 11.61 -21.94 17.41
CA GLN A 132 10.34 -22.67 17.30
C GLN A 132 9.29 -21.89 16.50
N ILE A 133 9.51 -20.59 16.25
CA ILE A 133 8.60 -19.75 15.47
C ILE A 133 8.67 -20.19 14.01
N LYS A 134 7.51 -20.38 13.38
CA LYS A 134 7.44 -20.86 12.00
C LYS A 134 7.94 -19.81 11.00
N GLU A 135 7.61 -18.54 11.23
CA GLU A 135 7.96 -17.44 10.33
C GLU A 135 8.50 -16.24 11.08
N LEU A 136 9.78 -15.90 10.86
CA LEU A 136 10.41 -14.72 11.41
C LEU A 136 10.53 -13.65 10.31
N GLU A 137 10.06 -12.44 10.61
CA GLU A 137 10.22 -11.25 9.77
C GLU A 137 11.00 -10.18 10.52
N ILE A 138 12.06 -9.66 9.91
CA ILE A 138 12.88 -8.60 10.51
C ILE A 138 12.85 -7.38 9.60
N THR A 139 12.50 -6.24 10.19
CA THR A 139 12.56 -4.93 9.57
C THR A 139 13.58 -4.06 10.31
N LEU A 140 14.59 -3.57 9.60
CA LEU A 140 15.54 -2.58 10.12
C LEU A 140 15.34 -1.27 9.38
N ALA A 141 15.05 -0.19 10.12
CA ALA A 141 14.76 1.12 9.56
C ALA A 141 15.72 2.21 10.06
N GLY A 142 16.00 3.15 9.16
CA GLY A 142 16.86 4.29 9.40
C GLY A 142 18.36 3.99 9.29
N TYR A 143 19.20 4.90 9.74
CA TYR A 143 20.66 4.99 9.56
C TYR A 143 21.48 3.93 10.30
N ILE A 144 20.99 2.69 10.39
CA ILE A 144 21.76 1.56 10.93
C ILE A 144 22.87 1.23 9.94
N LEU A 145 24.12 1.18 10.42
CA LEU A 145 25.23 0.61 9.66
C LEU A 145 25.13 -0.91 9.69
N LEU A 146 24.78 -1.49 8.55
CA LEU A 146 24.76 -2.93 8.30
C LEU A 146 26.15 -3.36 7.83
N THR A 147 26.85 -4.09 8.69
CA THR A 147 28.14 -4.71 8.39
C THR A 147 27.94 -6.15 7.94
N PRO A 148 28.91 -6.78 7.25
CA PRO A 148 28.83 -8.21 6.90
C PRO A 148 28.49 -9.12 8.09
N ASN A 149 29.04 -8.84 9.27
CA ASN A 149 28.76 -9.63 10.47
C ASN A 149 27.29 -9.51 10.91
N LYS A 150 26.73 -8.30 10.88
CA LYS A 150 25.32 -8.08 11.23
C LYS A 150 24.38 -8.75 10.22
N PHE A 151 24.72 -8.66 8.93
CA PHE A 151 23.92 -9.31 7.89
C PHE A 151 23.96 -10.82 8.01
N ASN A 152 25.15 -11.41 8.20
CA ASN A 152 25.31 -12.84 8.41
C ASN A 152 24.63 -13.33 9.69
N TYR A 153 24.65 -12.53 10.76
CA TYR A 153 23.89 -12.82 11.98
C TYR A 153 22.39 -12.94 11.70
N LEU A 154 21.80 -11.99 10.97
CA LEU A 154 20.37 -12.06 10.60
C LEU A 154 20.07 -13.30 9.75
N LEU A 155 20.96 -13.62 8.79
CA LEU A 155 20.81 -14.80 7.93
C LEU A 155 21.09 -16.13 8.65
N SER A 156 21.54 -16.11 9.91
CA SER A 156 21.77 -17.33 10.68
C SER A 156 20.47 -17.98 11.19
N PHE A 157 19.36 -17.24 11.19
CA PHE A 157 18.07 -17.72 11.65
C PHE A 157 17.35 -18.52 10.55
N PRO A 158 17.25 -19.86 10.66
CA PRO A 158 16.74 -20.73 9.59
C PRO A 158 15.23 -20.60 9.36
N ASN A 159 14.51 -19.88 10.21
CA ASN A 159 13.10 -19.56 10.09
C ASN A 159 12.85 -18.12 9.60
N LEU A 160 13.90 -17.36 9.25
CA LEU A 160 13.77 -16.04 8.66
C LEU A 160 13.14 -16.15 7.28
N THR A 161 11.96 -15.55 7.12
CA THR A 161 11.21 -15.57 5.85
C THR A 161 11.26 -14.25 5.12
N THR A 162 11.41 -13.16 5.85
CA THR A 162 11.38 -11.79 5.33
C THR A 162 12.46 -10.95 6.00
N LEU A 163 13.27 -10.27 5.19
CA LEU A 163 14.22 -9.26 5.67
C LEU A 163 14.02 -7.96 4.91
N GLN A 164 13.70 -6.89 5.65
CA GLN A 164 13.45 -5.56 5.08
C GLN A 164 14.40 -4.53 5.69
N LEU A 165 15.09 -3.79 4.84
CA LEU A 165 16.17 -2.89 5.22
C LEU A 165 15.90 -1.52 4.61
N TYR A 166 15.39 -0.59 5.42
CA TYR A 166 14.98 0.75 5.02
C TYR A 166 15.96 1.82 5.49
N SER A 167 16.48 2.64 4.57
CA SER A 167 17.41 3.74 4.84
C SER A 167 18.67 3.35 5.61
N THR A 168 19.04 2.07 5.55
CA THR A 168 20.20 1.48 6.21
C THR A 168 21.47 1.78 5.41
N ARG A 169 22.58 2.06 6.10
CA ARG A 169 23.90 2.28 5.46
C ARG A 169 24.64 0.97 5.40
N TRP A 170 25.12 0.59 4.23
CA TRP A 170 25.74 -0.72 4.05
C TRP A 170 27.20 -0.58 3.69
N GLU A 171 28.01 -1.50 4.19
CA GLU A 171 29.39 -1.59 3.76
C GLU A 171 29.48 -2.18 2.36
N LYS A 172 30.32 -1.59 1.49
CA LYS A 172 30.59 -2.12 0.14
C LYS A 172 31.03 -3.59 0.13
N ARG A 173 31.55 -4.11 1.25
CA ARG A 173 31.94 -5.52 1.42
C ARG A 173 30.75 -6.48 1.45
N LEU A 174 29.53 -6.01 1.75
CA LEU A 174 28.30 -6.83 1.71
C LEU A 174 27.94 -7.31 0.29
N VAL A 175 28.57 -6.78 -0.74
CA VAL A 175 28.38 -7.21 -2.13
C VAL A 175 29.01 -8.59 -2.38
N LYS A 176 30.03 -8.98 -1.58
CA LYS A 176 30.72 -10.26 -1.73
C LYS A 176 30.38 -11.15 -0.54
N ASN A 177 29.39 -12.02 -0.69
CA ASN A 177 28.91 -12.86 0.40
C ASN A 177 29.27 -14.33 0.21
N SER A 178 29.41 -15.06 1.33
CA SER A 178 29.77 -16.50 1.38
C SER A 178 28.60 -17.42 1.77
N ILE A 179 27.45 -16.86 2.15
CA ILE A 179 26.33 -17.57 2.80
C ILE A 179 24.99 -17.53 2.03
N PRO A 180 24.58 -16.44 1.32
CA PRO A 180 23.17 -16.18 1.03
C PRO A 180 22.48 -17.16 0.07
N ILE A 181 23.20 -17.94 -0.74
CA ILE A 181 22.57 -18.92 -1.66
C ILE A 181 21.66 -19.92 -0.94
N ASN A 182 22.07 -20.40 0.24
CA ASN A 182 21.50 -21.61 0.85
C ASN A 182 20.47 -21.33 1.97
N HIS A 183 19.96 -20.11 2.09
CA HIS A 183 19.00 -19.83 3.18
C HIS A 183 17.70 -20.65 2.99
N PRO A 184 17.27 -21.44 3.98
CA PRO A 184 16.19 -22.43 3.78
C PRO A 184 14.82 -21.81 3.52
N THR A 185 14.48 -20.72 4.21
CA THR A 185 13.11 -20.17 4.22
C THR A 185 12.97 -18.73 3.70
N LEU A 186 14.08 -18.07 3.34
CA LEU A 186 14.05 -16.63 3.03
C LEU A 186 13.43 -16.45 1.63
N ARG A 187 12.23 -15.87 1.61
CA ARG A 187 11.42 -15.69 0.39
C ARG A 187 11.27 -14.22 -0.01
N LYS A 188 11.45 -13.29 0.93
CA LYS A 188 11.35 -11.85 0.68
C LYS A 188 12.59 -11.13 1.18
N LEU A 189 13.22 -10.37 0.29
CA LEU A 189 14.37 -9.54 0.60
C LEU A 189 14.16 -8.14 0.03
N GLU A 190 14.11 -7.17 0.91
CA GLU A 190 13.87 -5.79 0.56
C GLU A 190 14.97 -4.89 1.09
N PHE A 191 15.47 -4.09 0.18
CA PHE A 191 16.51 -3.14 0.41
C PHE A 191 16.07 -1.82 -0.21
N SER A 192 15.88 -0.82 0.64
CA SER A 192 15.33 0.46 0.23
C SER A 192 16.16 1.58 0.81
N GLN A 193 16.72 2.42 -0.05
CA GLN A 193 17.46 3.60 0.37
C GLN A 193 16.74 4.84 -0.13
N PHE A 194 16.32 5.70 0.81
CA PHE A 194 15.66 6.95 0.45
C PHE A 194 16.71 7.96 -0.04
N VAL A 195 16.69 8.30 -1.33
CA VAL A 195 17.54 9.33 -1.92
C VAL A 195 16.71 10.59 -2.12
N TYR A 196 16.76 11.53 -1.16
CA TYR A 196 16.12 12.84 -1.32
C TYR A 196 16.91 13.71 -2.31
N GLY A 197 16.24 14.24 -3.33
CA GLY A 197 16.66 15.46 -4.02
C GLY A 197 17.94 15.42 -4.86
N VAL A 198 18.39 14.25 -5.33
CA VAL A 198 19.55 14.15 -6.21
C VAL A 198 19.09 13.74 -7.61
N GLY A 199 19.27 14.61 -8.60
CA GLY A 199 19.23 14.17 -10.00
C GLY A 199 20.27 13.05 -10.18
N ASN A 200 19.84 11.84 -10.56
CA ASN A 200 20.67 10.62 -10.58
C ASN A 200 21.74 10.58 -11.68
N ASP A 201 22.49 11.67 -11.88
CA ASP A 201 23.73 11.62 -12.65
C ASP A 201 24.95 11.39 -11.73
N ASN A 202 24.79 11.43 -10.41
CA ASN A 202 25.83 10.99 -9.48
C ASN A 202 25.91 9.45 -9.46
N VAL A 203 26.87 8.93 -10.23
CA VAL A 203 27.18 7.50 -10.40
C VAL A 203 27.53 6.80 -9.08
N ASP A 204 27.96 7.55 -8.06
CA ASP A 204 28.46 7.03 -6.79
C ASP A 204 27.40 6.45 -5.83
N TYR A 205 26.10 6.55 -6.17
CA TYR A 205 25.01 6.03 -5.32
C TYR A 205 24.59 4.59 -5.65
N TYR A 206 24.84 4.12 -6.87
CA TYR A 206 24.42 2.76 -7.25
C TYR A 206 25.43 1.73 -6.76
N ILE A 207 24.89 0.64 -6.21
CA ILE A 207 25.68 -0.49 -5.75
C ILE A 207 25.91 -1.41 -6.94
N ASP A 208 27.18 -1.80 -7.13
CA ASP A 208 27.54 -2.92 -8.00
C ASP A 208 27.17 -4.20 -7.26
N TRP A 209 26.28 -5.00 -7.84
CA TRP A 209 25.81 -6.27 -7.27
C TRP A 209 26.59 -7.47 -7.81
N SER A 210 27.64 -7.23 -8.61
CA SER A 210 28.45 -8.30 -9.19
C SER A 210 29.07 -9.17 -8.09
N GLY A 211 28.79 -10.47 -8.13
CA GLY A 211 29.25 -11.44 -7.14
C GLY A 211 28.40 -11.50 -5.87
N PHE A 212 27.28 -10.77 -5.80
CA PHE A 212 26.25 -11.01 -4.80
C PHE A 212 25.33 -12.11 -5.31
N GLU A 213 25.21 -13.19 -4.54
CA GLU A 213 24.32 -14.30 -4.86
C GLU A 213 23.09 -14.23 -3.95
N PHE A 214 21.90 -14.11 -4.55
CA PHE A 214 20.65 -14.10 -3.79
C PHE A 214 20.21 -15.52 -3.41
N PRO A 215 19.44 -15.70 -2.32
CA PRO A 215 18.90 -17.00 -1.95
C PRO A 215 18.07 -17.63 -3.08
N GLN A 216 18.23 -18.94 -3.32
CA GLN A 216 17.55 -19.61 -4.45
C GLN A 216 16.04 -19.77 -4.27
N ASN A 217 15.52 -19.61 -3.05
CA ASN A 217 14.08 -19.69 -2.76
C ASN A 217 13.39 -18.31 -2.76
N LEU A 218 14.09 -17.26 -3.20
CA LEU A 218 13.57 -15.90 -3.15
C LEU A 218 12.40 -15.73 -4.13
N GLN A 219 11.28 -15.23 -3.63
CA GLN A 219 10.05 -14.98 -4.40
C GLN A 219 9.85 -13.48 -4.65
N GLU A 220 10.26 -12.64 -3.70
CA GLU A 220 10.16 -11.18 -3.78
C GLU A 220 11.51 -10.53 -3.52
N LEU A 221 11.97 -9.72 -4.49
CA LEU A 221 13.18 -8.93 -4.39
C LEU A 221 12.86 -7.46 -4.67
N SER A 222 13.20 -6.60 -3.71
CA SER A 222 13.08 -5.15 -3.85
C SER A 222 14.41 -4.48 -3.60
N LEU A 223 14.90 -3.71 -4.58
CA LEU A 223 16.17 -2.98 -4.54
C LEU A 223 15.93 -1.51 -4.90
N THR A 224 15.29 -0.78 -3.99
CA THR A 224 14.87 0.61 -4.24
C THR A 224 16.01 1.60 -4.01
N GLY A 225 16.33 2.39 -5.02
CA GLY A 225 17.28 3.52 -4.94
C GLY A 225 18.77 3.15 -5.00
N ILE A 226 19.10 1.86 -5.13
CA ILE A 226 20.47 1.35 -5.04
C ILE A 226 20.85 0.43 -6.20
N ALA A 227 19.88 -0.07 -6.97
CA ALA A 227 20.13 -1.08 -8.00
C ALA A 227 20.74 -0.46 -9.26
N ASN A 228 21.88 -1.03 -9.68
CA ASN A 228 22.28 -1.05 -11.07
C ASN A 228 21.93 -2.42 -11.67
N ILE A 229 20.85 -2.50 -12.45
CA ILE A 229 20.29 -3.76 -12.95
C ILE A 229 21.29 -4.60 -13.74
N SER A 230 22.26 -3.96 -14.42
CA SER A 230 23.23 -4.68 -15.26
C SER A 230 24.23 -5.53 -14.47
N THR A 231 24.24 -5.38 -13.14
CA THR A 231 25.15 -6.10 -12.23
C THR A 231 24.42 -7.13 -11.37
N ILE A 232 23.09 -7.25 -11.52
CA ILE A 232 22.25 -8.09 -10.68
C ILE A 232 21.93 -9.38 -11.43
N THR A 233 22.10 -10.52 -10.76
CA THR A 233 21.55 -11.80 -11.18
C THR A 233 20.44 -12.18 -10.22
N ILE A 234 19.24 -12.45 -10.74
CA ILE A 234 18.10 -12.84 -9.89
C ILE A 234 17.90 -14.37 -9.90
N PRO A 235 17.39 -14.95 -8.80
CA PRO A 235 16.94 -16.33 -8.78
C PRO A 235 15.73 -16.56 -9.70
N GLU A 236 15.66 -17.71 -10.38
CA GLU A 236 14.53 -18.08 -11.26
C GLU A 236 13.19 -18.16 -10.53
N THR A 237 13.20 -18.39 -9.22
CA THR A 237 12.00 -18.42 -8.36
C THR A 237 11.38 -17.05 -8.11
N THR A 238 12.06 -15.97 -8.50
CA THR A 238 11.63 -14.61 -8.19
C THR A 238 10.48 -14.20 -9.08
N THR A 239 9.30 -13.97 -8.50
CA THR A 239 8.08 -13.60 -9.23
C THR A 239 7.68 -12.13 -8.99
N HIS A 240 8.18 -11.49 -7.93
CA HIS A 240 7.92 -10.10 -7.61
C HIS A 240 9.23 -9.30 -7.61
N LEU A 241 9.33 -8.30 -8.49
CA LEU A 241 10.52 -7.46 -8.63
C LEU A 241 10.19 -5.98 -8.51
N HIS A 242 10.77 -5.32 -7.52
CA HIS A 242 10.64 -3.88 -7.32
C HIS A 242 12.01 -3.19 -7.40
N PHE A 243 12.32 -2.63 -8.56
CA PHE A 243 13.56 -1.88 -8.80
C PHE A 243 13.27 -0.38 -8.95
N ASN A 244 12.54 0.17 -8.00
CA ASN A 244 12.18 1.59 -8.01
C ASN A 244 13.45 2.45 -7.83
N CYS A 245 13.51 3.58 -8.53
CA CYS A 245 14.67 4.48 -8.54
C CYS A 245 15.98 3.79 -8.98
N ALA A 246 15.90 2.66 -9.71
CA ALA A 246 17.08 1.96 -10.19
C ALA A 246 17.70 2.66 -11.41
N LYS A 247 19.00 2.42 -11.62
CA LYS A 247 19.67 2.79 -12.87
C LYS A 247 19.31 1.77 -13.94
N ILE A 248 18.33 2.12 -14.77
CA ILE A 248 17.94 1.32 -15.93
C ILE A 248 18.33 2.13 -17.17
N GLY A 249 19.27 1.60 -17.96
CA GLY A 249 19.62 2.22 -19.24
C GLY A 249 18.46 2.07 -20.23
N ASP A 250 18.01 0.83 -20.42
CA ASP A 250 16.88 0.44 -21.25
C ASP A 250 16.19 -0.78 -20.60
N ILE A 251 14.86 -0.85 -20.66
CA ILE A 251 14.09 -2.00 -20.17
C ILE A 251 14.49 -3.30 -20.87
N VAL A 252 14.92 -3.23 -22.14
CA VAL A 252 15.43 -4.39 -22.90
C VAL A 252 16.58 -5.08 -22.17
N SER A 253 17.39 -4.33 -21.42
CA SER A 253 18.49 -4.89 -20.63
C SER A 253 18.01 -5.81 -19.50
N CYS A 254 16.74 -5.68 -19.08
CA CYS A 254 16.15 -6.52 -18.05
C CYS A 254 15.59 -7.85 -18.59
N LYS A 255 15.54 -8.08 -19.92
CA LYS A 255 14.73 -9.16 -20.51
C LYS A 255 14.94 -10.53 -19.88
N SER A 256 16.19 -10.95 -19.68
CA SER A 256 16.51 -12.25 -19.07
C SER A 256 16.08 -12.36 -17.60
N MET A 257 15.95 -11.24 -16.90
CA MET A 257 15.53 -11.19 -15.50
C MET A 257 14.01 -11.18 -15.35
N LEU A 258 13.24 -11.06 -16.44
CA LEU A 258 11.79 -10.89 -16.33
C LEU A 258 11.00 -12.17 -16.60
N GLU A 259 11.64 -13.27 -17.02
CA GLU A 259 10.98 -14.46 -17.57
C GLU A 259 9.84 -15.01 -16.69
N ASN A 260 10.04 -15.07 -15.37
CA ASN A 260 9.06 -15.62 -14.40
C ASN A 260 8.32 -14.55 -13.58
N VAL A 261 8.48 -13.27 -13.94
CA VAL A 261 7.97 -12.16 -13.13
C VAL A 261 6.48 -11.95 -13.36
N THR A 262 5.70 -12.01 -12.28
CA THR A 262 4.27 -11.74 -12.27
C THR A 262 3.94 -10.33 -11.76
N GLU A 263 4.82 -9.73 -10.97
CA GLU A 263 4.71 -8.34 -10.50
C GLU A 263 6.01 -7.57 -10.72
N LEU A 264 5.92 -6.49 -11.48
CA LEU A 264 7.06 -5.64 -11.83
C LEU A 264 6.77 -4.17 -11.47
N SER A 265 7.65 -3.58 -10.67
CA SER A 265 7.65 -2.15 -10.34
C SER A 265 8.98 -1.50 -10.70
N LEU A 266 8.97 -0.58 -11.66
CA LEU A 266 10.12 0.19 -12.14
C LEU A 266 9.85 1.70 -12.04
N ARG A 267 9.36 2.16 -10.90
CA ARG A 267 9.02 3.58 -10.70
C ARG A 267 10.28 4.43 -10.68
N TRP A 268 10.21 5.68 -11.11
CA TRP A 268 11.34 6.63 -11.03
C TRP A 268 12.65 6.14 -11.70
N CYS A 269 12.55 5.34 -12.76
CA CYS A 269 13.71 4.78 -13.47
C CYS A 269 14.12 5.59 -14.71
N ARG A 270 13.43 6.70 -14.99
CA ARG A 270 13.58 7.55 -16.20
C ARG A 270 13.35 6.83 -17.53
N LEU A 271 12.58 5.74 -17.52
CA LEU A 271 12.19 5.04 -18.74
C LEU A 271 11.45 5.99 -19.68
N GLN A 272 11.75 5.92 -20.98
CA GLN A 272 11.10 6.73 -22.01
C GLN A 272 10.15 5.93 -22.90
N VAL A 273 10.32 4.61 -22.91
CA VAL A 273 9.63 3.70 -23.81
C VAL A 273 9.20 2.47 -23.00
N ILE A 274 8.01 1.96 -23.29
CA ILE A 274 7.61 0.60 -22.92
C ILE A 274 7.86 -0.29 -24.13
N ASP A 275 8.73 -1.29 -23.98
CA ASP A 275 8.92 -2.33 -24.99
C ASP A 275 8.10 -3.56 -24.61
N LEU A 276 7.05 -3.83 -25.38
CA LEU A 276 6.14 -4.95 -25.18
C LEU A 276 6.83 -6.30 -25.41
N ASP A 277 7.93 -6.36 -26.18
CA ASP A 277 8.67 -7.60 -26.46
C ASP A 277 9.54 -8.09 -25.29
N VAL A 278 9.61 -7.29 -24.24
CA VAL A 278 10.39 -7.53 -23.03
C VAL A 278 9.49 -7.92 -21.85
N LEU A 279 8.20 -7.58 -21.90
CA LEU A 279 7.27 -7.90 -20.83
C LEU A 279 6.97 -9.40 -20.79
N PRO A 280 7.00 -10.04 -19.60
CA PRO A 280 6.71 -11.46 -19.49
C PRO A 280 5.23 -11.74 -19.70
N ALA A 281 4.91 -12.89 -20.32
CA ALA A 281 3.54 -13.25 -20.65
C ALA A 281 2.65 -13.42 -19.40
N GLY A 282 3.22 -13.92 -18.30
CA GLY A 282 2.52 -14.10 -17.01
C GLY A 282 2.44 -12.84 -16.15
N LEU A 283 2.76 -11.65 -16.67
CA LEU A 283 2.74 -10.42 -15.91
C LEU A 283 1.31 -10.02 -15.53
N ARG A 284 1.08 -9.83 -14.24
CA ARG A 284 -0.23 -9.51 -13.66
C ARG A 284 -0.32 -8.08 -13.14
N ILE A 285 0.78 -7.56 -12.63
CA ILE A 285 0.90 -6.21 -12.09
C ILE A 285 2.12 -5.53 -12.70
N LEU A 286 1.89 -4.36 -13.32
CA LEU A 286 2.92 -3.51 -13.89
C LEU A 286 2.79 -2.08 -13.34
N ASP A 287 3.80 -1.62 -12.62
CA ASP A 287 3.92 -0.23 -12.16
C ASP A 287 5.15 0.45 -12.75
N LEU A 288 4.91 1.33 -13.73
CA LEU A 288 5.93 2.17 -14.35
C LEU A 288 5.69 3.65 -14.04
N SER A 289 5.00 3.96 -12.95
CA SER A 289 4.68 5.34 -12.59
C SER A 289 5.94 6.19 -12.33
N TYR A 290 5.86 7.50 -12.53
CA TYR A 290 6.96 8.46 -12.34
C TYR A 290 8.16 8.22 -13.27
N ASN A 291 7.89 7.85 -14.52
CA ASN A 291 8.90 7.77 -15.57
C ASN A 291 8.70 8.89 -16.60
N ARG A 292 9.44 8.86 -17.72
CA ARG A 292 9.30 9.81 -18.84
C ARG A 292 8.74 9.10 -20.08
N ILE A 293 7.85 8.12 -19.84
CA ILE A 293 7.33 7.25 -20.89
C ILE A 293 6.38 8.08 -21.76
N GLY A 294 6.72 8.22 -23.02
CA GLY A 294 5.87 8.88 -24.03
C GLY A 294 5.61 7.99 -25.25
N ARG A 295 6.11 6.75 -25.26
CA ARG A 295 5.99 5.84 -26.39
C ARG A 295 5.86 4.40 -25.92
N ILE A 296 5.11 3.61 -26.69
CA ILE A 296 5.04 2.15 -26.56
C ILE A 296 5.54 1.57 -27.88
N VAL A 297 6.39 0.55 -27.80
CA VAL A 297 6.96 -0.13 -28.96
C VAL A 297 6.81 -1.64 -28.79
N GLY A 298 6.89 -2.34 -29.91
CA GLY A 298 6.86 -3.80 -29.99
C GLY A 298 6.82 -4.21 -31.46
N ASN A 299 7.03 -5.48 -31.73
CA ASN A 299 6.70 -6.04 -33.03
C ASN A 299 5.17 -6.08 -33.28
N TYR A 300 4.78 -6.44 -34.49
CA TYR A 300 3.36 -6.44 -34.91
C TYR A 300 2.48 -7.48 -34.20
N LYS A 301 3.06 -8.38 -33.39
CA LYS A 301 2.33 -9.35 -32.54
C LYS A 301 2.33 -8.94 -31.07
N SER A 302 3.03 -7.88 -30.71
CA SER A 302 3.18 -7.49 -29.31
C SER A 302 1.88 -6.90 -28.80
N ALA A 303 1.38 -7.49 -27.74
CA ALA A 303 0.25 -6.99 -26.96
C ALA A 303 0.70 -6.72 -25.53
N LEU A 304 -0.10 -5.99 -24.78
CA LEU A 304 0.04 -6.01 -23.33
C LEU A 304 -0.22 -7.43 -22.81
N PRO A 305 0.47 -7.89 -21.75
CA PRO A 305 0.29 -9.25 -21.22
C PRO A 305 -1.18 -9.55 -20.91
N GLU A 306 -1.67 -10.72 -21.33
CA GLU A 306 -3.10 -11.07 -21.24
C GLU A 306 -3.61 -11.16 -19.80
N ASP A 307 -2.76 -11.68 -18.90
CA ASP A 307 -3.04 -11.82 -17.46
C ASP A 307 -2.94 -10.49 -16.69
N LEU A 308 -2.60 -9.39 -17.35
CA LEU A 308 -2.38 -8.10 -16.71
C LEU A 308 -3.68 -7.53 -16.16
N HIS A 309 -3.84 -7.58 -14.84
CA HIS A 309 -5.02 -7.06 -14.15
C HIS A 309 -4.79 -5.68 -13.52
N THR A 310 -3.54 -5.24 -13.39
CA THR A 310 -3.19 -3.91 -12.86
C THR A 310 -2.08 -3.25 -13.67
N LEU A 311 -2.39 -2.08 -14.22
CA LEU A 311 -1.45 -1.24 -14.96
C LEU A 311 -1.40 0.16 -14.34
N LYS A 312 -0.21 0.60 -13.93
CA LYS A 312 0.03 1.93 -13.38
C LYS A 312 1.09 2.67 -14.18
N LEU A 313 0.69 3.79 -14.74
CA LEU A 313 1.43 4.68 -15.61
C LEU A 313 1.21 6.14 -15.19
N ASN A 314 1.06 6.38 -13.87
CA ASN A 314 0.89 7.74 -13.35
C ASN A 314 2.17 8.56 -13.55
N MET A 315 2.07 9.88 -13.71
CA MET A 315 3.22 10.78 -13.80
C MET A 315 4.23 10.32 -14.86
N CYS A 316 3.73 10.00 -16.06
CA CYS A 316 4.54 9.75 -17.25
C CYS A 316 4.39 10.95 -18.20
N THR A 317 4.78 10.78 -19.46
CA THR A 317 4.61 11.79 -20.52
C THR A 317 3.74 11.24 -21.64
N LEU A 318 2.75 10.40 -21.28
CA LEU A 318 1.82 9.80 -22.24
C LEU A 318 0.89 10.89 -22.78
N ASP A 319 0.55 10.81 -24.05
CA ASP A 319 -0.36 11.72 -24.74
C ASP A 319 -1.43 10.93 -25.51
N ASP A 320 -2.30 11.65 -26.21
CA ASP A 320 -3.41 11.06 -26.95
C ASP A 320 -2.92 10.08 -28.03
N VAL A 321 -1.73 10.30 -28.62
CA VAL A 321 -1.17 9.42 -29.65
C VAL A 321 -0.88 8.03 -29.10
N VAL A 322 -0.37 7.94 -27.87
CA VAL A 322 -0.10 6.64 -27.25
C VAL A 322 -1.39 5.88 -26.95
N LEU A 323 -2.43 6.57 -26.47
CA LEU A 323 -3.70 5.93 -26.20
C LEU A 323 -4.42 5.51 -27.47
N ASP A 324 -4.41 6.34 -28.52
CA ASP A 324 -4.93 5.99 -29.85
C ASP A 324 -4.20 4.73 -30.36
N HIS A 325 -2.88 4.67 -30.20
CA HIS A 325 -2.12 3.48 -30.57
C HIS A 325 -2.53 2.23 -29.79
N ILE A 326 -2.77 2.33 -28.47
CA ILE A 326 -3.30 1.21 -27.67
C ILE A 326 -4.69 0.80 -28.18
N ASN A 327 -5.58 1.77 -28.36
CA ASN A 327 -6.98 1.56 -28.72
C ASN A 327 -7.20 1.00 -30.13
N GLU A 328 -6.24 1.22 -31.04
CA GLU A 328 -6.36 0.82 -32.45
C GLU A 328 -5.47 -0.37 -32.82
N ASN A 329 -4.32 -0.55 -32.16
CA ASN A 329 -3.30 -1.51 -32.60
C ASN A 329 -2.93 -2.56 -31.54
N ILE A 330 -2.81 -2.16 -30.27
CA ILE A 330 -2.32 -3.07 -29.21
C ILE A 330 -3.48 -3.81 -28.52
N GLY A 331 -4.56 -3.09 -28.23
CA GLY A 331 -5.66 -3.54 -27.38
C GLY A 331 -5.36 -3.46 -25.89
N TRP A 332 -6.39 -3.29 -25.08
CA TRP A 332 -6.30 -3.42 -23.63
C TRP A 332 -6.36 -4.89 -23.19
N PRO A 333 -5.65 -5.29 -22.11
CA PRO A 333 -5.77 -6.64 -21.55
C PRO A 333 -7.21 -6.95 -21.13
N SER A 334 -7.70 -8.14 -21.49
CA SER A 334 -9.07 -8.57 -21.20
C SER A 334 -9.34 -8.78 -19.72
N GLN A 335 -8.29 -8.96 -18.91
CA GLN A 335 -8.36 -9.12 -17.45
C GLN A 335 -8.10 -7.82 -16.67
N LEU A 336 -7.94 -6.68 -17.35
CA LEU A 336 -7.58 -5.43 -16.69
C LEU A 336 -8.71 -4.98 -15.75
N THR A 337 -8.40 -4.88 -14.45
CA THR A 337 -9.36 -4.44 -13.42
C THR A 337 -8.99 -3.08 -12.82
N ARG A 338 -7.71 -2.69 -12.90
CA ARG A 338 -7.20 -1.42 -12.37
C ARG A 338 -6.28 -0.74 -13.39
N LEU A 339 -6.64 0.49 -13.75
CA LEU A 339 -5.84 1.37 -14.60
C LEU A 339 -5.59 2.70 -13.89
N GLU A 340 -4.32 3.05 -13.74
CA GLU A 340 -3.91 4.34 -13.18
C GLU A 340 -3.02 5.09 -14.18
N ILE A 341 -3.55 6.16 -14.75
CA ILE A 341 -2.94 6.95 -15.83
C ILE A 341 -3.01 8.46 -15.51
N SER A 342 -2.97 8.79 -14.22
CA SER A 342 -3.07 10.17 -13.72
C SER A 342 -1.78 10.96 -13.99
N SER A 343 -1.88 12.27 -14.18
CA SER A 343 -0.75 13.19 -14.39
C SER A 343 0.06 12.86 -15.65
N ASN A 344 -0.65 12.77 -16.78
CA ASN A 344 -0.10 12.65 -18.12
C ASN A 344 -0.55 13.86 -18.96
N ASN A 345 -0.35 13.79 -20.28
CA ASN A 345 -0.66 14.87 -21.22
C ASN A 345 -1.89 14.54 -22.08
N PHE A 346 -2.85 13.77 -21.56
CA PHE A 346 -4.09 13.49 -22.31
C PHE A 346 -4.95 14.74 -22.42
N SER A 347 -5.47 14.97 -23.61
CA SER A 347 -6.33 16.12 -23.93
C SER A 347 -7.67 15.72 -24.52
N LYS A 348 -7.75 14.57 -25.18
CA LYS A 348 -9.02 14.03 -25.67
C LYS A 348 -9.68 13.13 -24.63
N ILE A 349 -10.99 12.94 -24.75
CA ILE A 349 -11.80 12.16 -23.80
C ILE A 349 -12.37 10.87 -24.43
N ASP A 350 -12.57 10.87 -25.74
CA ASP A 350 -12.95 9.71 -26.58
C ASP A 350 -11.96 8.54 -26.43
N ILE A 351 -10.72 8.82 -26.03
CA ILE A 351 -9.70 7.83 -25.63
C ILE A 351 -10.20 6.81 -24.59
N LEU A 352 -11.26 7.11 -23.83
CA LEU A 352 -11.81 6.25 -22.78
C LEU A 352 -12.89 5.28 -23.27
N GLU A 353 -13.41 5.44 -24.49
CA GLU A 353 -14.56 4.65 -24.99
C GLU A 353 -14.23 3.16 -25.18
N LYS A 354 -12.95 2.82 -25.36
CA LYS A 354 -12.48 1.45 -25.62
C LYS A 354 -11.87 0.76 -24.40
N LEU A 355 -12.07 1.32 -23.19
CA LEU A 355 -11.62 0.67 -21.97
C LEU A 355 -12.34 -0.68 -21.77
N PRO A 356 -11.67 -1.71 -21.22
CA PRO A 356 -12.25 -3.04 -21.10
C PRO A 356 -13.37 -3.07 -20.04
N GLU A 357 -14.43 -3.83 -20.30
CA GLU A 357 -15.59 -3.99 -19.39
C GLU A 357 -15.25 -4.59 -18.01
N THR A 358 -14.12 -5.29 -17.93
CA THR A 358 -13.58 -5.83 -16.68
C THR A 358 -13.07 -4.74 -15.75
N LEU A 359 -12.82 -3.52 -16.26
CA LEU A 359 -12.22 -2.43 -15.49
C LEU A 359 -13.12 -2.03 -14.32
N LYS A 360 -12.56 -2.01 -13.11
CA LYS A 360 -13.25 -1.66 -11.85
C LYS A 360 -12.71 -0.39 -11.21
N THR A 361 -11.45 -0.05 -11.46
CA THR A 361 -10.81 1.15 -10.93
C THR A 361 -10.12 1.93 -12.04
N LEU A 362 -10.48 3.20 -12.18
CA LEU A 362 -9.85 4.14 -13.12
C LEU A 362 -9.39 5.41 -12.40
N TRP A 363 -8.09 5.69 -12.45
CA TRP A 363 -7.52 6.95 -11.97
C TRP A 363 -6.92 7.76 -13.12
N LEU A 364 -7.56 8.88 -13.47
CA LEU A 364 -7.23 9.73 -14.63
C LEU A 364 -6.94 11.19 -14.21
N SER A 365 -6.64 11.40 -12.93
CA SER A 365 -6.50 12.73 -12.33
C SER A 365 -5.36 13.54 -12.94
N ARG A 366 -5.46 14.88 -12.95
CA ARG A 366 -4.40 15.80 -13.44
C ARG A 366 -4.02 15.58 -14.92
N ASN A 367 -5.01 15.31 -15.76
CA ASN A 367 -4.86 15.40 -17.22
C ASN A 367 -5.59 16.65 -17.72
N HIS A 368 -5.15 17.22 -18.84
CA HIS A 368 -5.72 18.45 -19.42
C HIS A 368 -6.83 18.13 -20.42
N LEU A 369 -7.80 17.33 -19.96
CA LEU A 369 -8.90 16.84 -20.78
C LEU A 369 -9.78 18.01 -21.24
N LYS A 370 -10.10 18.04 -22.52
CA LYS A 370 -11.10 18.94 -23.09
C LYS A 370 -12.45 18.26 -23.02
N TRP A 371 -13.38 18.95 -22.37
CA TRP A 371 -14.77 18.53 -22.24
C TRP A 371 -15.59 19.29 -23.28
N ASP A 372 -15.35 19.01 -24.56
CA ASP A 372 -16.10 19.65 -25.63
C ASP A 372 -17.58 19.25 -25.53
N GLU A 373 -18.48 20.23 -25.70
CA GLU A 373 -19.94 20.06 -25.61
C GLU A 373 -20.45 19.25 -26.82
N GLY A 374 -20.53 17.92 -26.66
CA GLY A 374 -21.16 17.02 -27.63
C GLY A 374 -22.58 16.61 -27.21
N GLU A 375 -23.38 16.14 -28.16
CA GLU A 375 -24.72 15.59 -27.89
C GLU A 375 -24.68 14.23 -27.16
N VAL A 376 -23.53 13.55 -27.15
CA VAL A 376 -23.36 12.20 -26.59
C VAL A 376 -22.69 12.29 -25.22
N LEU A 377 -23.32 11.66 -24.22
CA LEU A 377 -22.78 11.55 -22.88
C LEU A 377 -21.56 10.63 -22.84
N PHE A 378 -20.53 11.03 -22.11
CA PHE A 378 -19.39 10.17 -21.80
C PHE A 378 -19.83 9.04 -20.90
N THR A 379 -19.63 7.81 -21.38
CA THR A 379 -19.92 6.58 -20.63
C THR A 379 -18.62 5.94 -20.15
N PHE A 380 -18.71 5.19 -19.05
CA PHE A 380 -17.60 4.41 -18.53
C PHE A 380 -18.02 2.93 -18.47
N PRO A 381 -17.07 1.98 -18.48
CA PRO A 381 -17.36 0.58 -18.16
C PRO A 381 -17.92 0.47 -16.73
N HIS A 382 -18.24 -0.75 -16.28
CA HIS A 382 -18.78 -1.04 -14.94
C HIS A 382 -17.79 -0.77 -13.78
N LEU A 383 -17.37 0.49 -13.62
CA LEU A 383 -16.44 0.99 -12.62
C LEU A 383 -17.07 0.99 -11.23
N THR A 384 -16.22 0.70 -10.24
CA THR A 384 -16.52 0.81 -8.81
C THR A 384 -15.79 1.99 -8.17
N GLU A 385 -14.68 2.44 -8.76
CA GLU A 385 -13.88 3.57 -8.30
C GLU A 385 -13.42 4.41 -9.48
N LEU A 386 -13.71 5.71 -9.42
CA LEU A 386 -13.34 6.70 -10.45
C LEU A 386 -12.71 7.92 -9.80
N CYS A 387 -11.50 8.27 -10.25
CA CYS A 387 -10.76 9.44 -9.77
C CYS A 387 -10.44 10.41 -10.90
N LEU A 388 -11.20 11.51 -10.95
CA LEU A 388 -11.11 12.61 -11.93
C LEU A 388 -10.70 13.91 -11.23
N HIS A 389 -9.74 13.84 -10.31
CA HIS A 389 -9.25 15.02 -9.60
C HIS A 389 -8.46 15.93 -10.55
N ARG A 390 -8.79 17.24 -10.59
CA ARG A 390 -8.10 18.26 -11.41
C ARG A 390 -8.00 17.88 -12.88
N CYS A 391 -9.15 17.62 -13.50
CA CYS A 391 -9.26 17.29 -14.92
C CYS A 391 -9.91 18.43 -15.73
N GLY A 392 -10.18 19.59 -15.14
CA GLY A 392 -10.79 20.73 -15.83
C GLY A 392 -12.29 20.57 -16.08
N ILE A 393 -12.98 19.72 -15.32
CA ILE A 393 -14.42 19.48 -15.51
C ILE A 393 -15.20 20.72 -15.07
N CYS A 394 -16.01 21.30 -15.95
CA CYS A 394 -16.91 22.42 -15.65
C CYS A 394 -18.39 22.00 -15.59
N ASP A 395 -18.81 21.07 -16.45
CA ASP A 395 -20.18 20.57 -16.49
C ASP A 395 -20.24 19.04 -16.32
N LEU A 396 -21.03 18.60 -15.33
CA LEU A 396 -21.30 17.19 -15.10
C LEU A 396 -22.38 16.62 -16.02
N GLN A 397 -23.16 17.45 -16.72
CA GLN A 397 -24.16 16.95 -17.67
C GLN A 397 -23.53 16.13 -18.80
N ASN A 398 -22.24 16.33 -19.09
CA ASN A 398 -21.53 15.58 -20.11
C ASN A 398 -21.27 14.11 -19.73
N PHE A 399 -21.61 13.67 -18.52
CA PHE A 399 -21.25 12.34 -18.01
C PHE A 399 -22.45 11.46 -17.72
N GLN A 400 -22.37 10.19 -18.10
CA GLN A 400 -23.19 9.12 -17.59
C GLN A 400 -22.35 8.21 -16.68
N PHE A 401 -22.29 8.54 -15.38
CA PHE A 401 -21.57 7.71 -14.43
C PHE A 401 -22.29 6.36 -14.22
N PRO A 402 -21.54 5.24 -14.09
CA PRO A 402 -22.13 3.92 -13.97
C PRO A 402 -22.74 3.71 -12.57
N SER A 403 -23.90 3.04 -12.50
CA SER A 403 -24.59 2.76 -11.23
C SER A 403 -23.83 1.83 -10.28
N SER A 404 -22.79 1.13 -10.78
CA SER A 404 -21.87 0.31 -10.00
C SER A 404 -20.88 1.12 -9.16
N LEU A 405 -20.78 2.44 -9.38
CA LEU A 405 -19.77 3.29 -8.77
C LEU A 405 -19.99 3.38 -7.26
N LYS A 406 -18.92 3.09 -6.50
CA LYS A 406 -18.88 3.18 -5.03
C LYS A 406 -18.12 4.41 -4.55
N ASN A 407 -17.06 4.77 -5.27
CA ASN A 407 -16.16 5.86 -4.91
C ASN A 407 -15.98 6.81 -6.10
N LEU A 408 -16.29 8.09 -5.90
CA LEU A 408 -16.11 9.15 -6.92
C LEU A 408 -15.30 10.31 -6.35
N THR A 409 -14.24 10.70 -7.05
CA THR A 409 -13.44 11.89 -6.72
C THR A 409 -13.48 12.89 -7.86
N LEU A 410 -13.98 14.10 -7.57
CA LEU A 410 -14.10 15.24 -8.49
C LEU A 410 -13.39 16.50 -7.94
N CYS A 411 -12.50 16.34 -6.97
CA CYS A 411 -11.80 17.44 -6.33
C CYS A 411 -10.97 18.29 -7.31
N PHE A 412 -10.89 19.60 -7.06
CA PHE A 412 -10.10 20.56 -7.83
C PHE A 412 -10.46 20.65 -9.32
N ASN A 413 -11.73 20.46 -9.65
CA ASN A 413 -12.31 20.80 -10.96
C ASN A 413 -12.97 22.20 -10.92
N GLU A 414 -13.60 22.59 -12.02
CA GLU A 414 -14.23 23.90 -12.26
C GLU A 414 -15.77 23.79 -12.24
N ILE A 415 -16.30 22.78 -11.52
CA ILE A 415 -17.74 22.47 -11.49
C ILE A 415 -18.50 23.56 -10.73
N GLU A 416 -19.27 24.38 -11.42
CA GLU A 416 -20.00 25.51 -10.83
C GLU A 416 -21.26 25.11 -10.06
N ASN A 417 -21.97 24.05 -10.49
CA ASN A 417 -23.19 23.61 -9.85
C ASN A 417 -23.28 22.07 -9.80
N ILE A 418 -23.16 21.49 -8.61
CA ILE A 418 -23.26 20.04 -8.42
C ILE A 418 -24.71 19.55 -8.51
N SER A 419 -25.69 20.41 -8.17
CA SER A 419 -27.10 20.00 -8.06
C SER A 419 -27.77 19.84 -9.41
N SER A 420 -27.19 20.38 -10.47
CA SER A 420 -27.74 20.27 -11.82
C SER A 420 -27.65 18.85 -12.36
N TYR A 421 -26.72 18.03 -11.89
CA TYR A 421 -26.48 16.69 -12.42
C TYR A 421 -27.68 15.76 -12.21
N GLN A 422 -28.38 15.41 -13.30
CA GLN A 422 -29.59 14.59 -13.22
C GLN A 422 -29.30 13.11 -12.92
N GLY A 423 -28.08 12.66 -13.16
CA GLY A 423 -27.66 11.26 -12.97
C GLY A 423 -27.44 10.85 -11.51
N TRP A 424 -27.54 11.77 -10.54
CA TRP A 424 -27.34 11.47 -9.12
C TRP A 424 -28.18 10.29 -8.62
N ASN A 425 -29.45 10.21 -9.03
CA ASN A 425 -30.37 9.14 -8.62
C ASN A 425 -29.95 7.75 -9.13
N ASN A 426 -29.13 7.67 -10.17
CA ASN A 426 -28.64 6.41 -10.72
C ASN A 426 -27.46 5.86 -9.92
N LEU A 427 -26.79 6.70 -9.12
CA LEU A 427 -25.61 6.35 -8.33
C LEU A 427 -25.99 5.72 -6.99
N VAL A 428 -26.86 4.71 -7.05
CA VAL A 428 -27.42 4.01 -5.87
C VAL A 428 -26.36 3.28 -5.05
N ASN A 429 -25.21 2.94 -5.63
CA ASN A 429 -24.11 2.27 -4.92
C ASN A 429 -23.03 3.23 -4.43
N LEU A 430 -23.21 4.55 -4.58
CA LEU A 430 -22.16 5.52 -4.22
C LEU A 430 -22.09 5.68 -2.70
N HIS A 431 -20.94 5.30 -2.13
CA HIS A 431 -20.66 5.35 -0.70
C HIS A 431 -19.75 6.51 -0.33
N THR A 432 -18.80 6.86 -1.21
CA THR A 432 -17.84 7.94 -0.96
C THR A 432 -17.83 8.92 -2.12
N LEU A 433 -18.05 10.19 -1.83
CA LEU A 433 -17.94 11.30 -2.78
C LEU A 433 -16.93 12.32 -2.25
N SER A 434 -15.95 12.68 -3.09
CA SER A 434 -14.95 13.69 -2.76
C SER A 434 -15.05 14.91 -3.66
N LEU A 435 -15.38 16.04 -3.05
CA LEU A 435 -15.50 17.36 -3.65
C LEU A 435 -14.53 18.31 -2.92
N CYS A 436 -13.71 19.08 -3.64
CA CYS A 436 -12.75 19.99 -3.01
C CYS A 436 -12.73 21.32 -3.77
N ARG A 437 -12.55 22.44 -3.06
CA ARG A 437 -12.67 23.82 -3.59
C ARG A 437 -14.04 24.14 -4.22
N PHE A 438 -15.12 23.71 -3.58
CA PHE A 438 -16.47 24.13 -3.97
C PHE A 438 -16.91 25.36 -3.18
N SER A 439 -17.53 26.34 -3.85
CA SER A 439 -18.14 27.49 -3.19
C SER A 439 -19.55 27.14 -2.67
N ARG A 440 -20.11 27.99 -1.80
CA ARG A 440 -21.48 27.84 -1.26
C ARG A 440 -22.54 27.74 -2.36
N GLN A 441 -22.37 28.46 -3.47
CA GLN A 441 -23.34 28.47 -4.57
C GLN A 441 -23.43 27.11 -5.25
N ASN A 442 -22.32 26.37 -5.31
CA ASN A 442 -22.21 25.13 -6.06
C ASN A 442 -22.98 23.96 -5.44
N LEU A 443 -23.31 24.02 -4.14
CA LEU A 443 -24.05 22.97 -3.44
C LEU A 443 -25.55 23.30 -3.29
N ASN A 444 -26.02 24.47 -3.72
CA ASN A 444 -27.42 24.91 -3.49
C ASN A 444 -28.41 24.02 -4.23
N GLY A 445 -29.41 23.49 -3.51
CA GLY A 445 -30.38 22.54 -4.06
C GLY A 445 -29.86 21.10 -4.23
N TRP A 446 -28.64 20.78 -3.79
CA TRP A 446 -28.14 19.41 -3.85
C TRP A 446 -28.83 18.51 -2.82
N ILE A 447 -29.30 17.36 -3.27
CA ILE A 447 -29.96 16.34 -2.45
C ILE A 447 -28.92 15.28 -2.07
N VAL A 448 -28.87 14.94 -0.78
CA VAL A 448 -27.99 13.88 -0.26
C VAL A 448 -28.43 12.53 -0.86
N LEU A 449 -27.47 11.82 -1.43
CA LEU A 449 -27.71 10.50 -2.02
C LEU A 449 -28.00 9.47 -0.91
N PRO A 450 -28.96 8.56 -1.10
CA PRO A 450 -29.49 7.71 -0.04
C PRO A 450 -28.47 6.73 0.59
N ASN A 451 -27.43 6.33 -0.16
CA ASN A 451 -26.42 5.37 0.28
C ASN A 451 -25.03 6.00 0.53
N LEU A 452 -24.93 7.33 0.46
CA LEU A 452 -23.68 8.03 0.69
C LEU A 452 -23.31 7.97 2.18
N ARG A 453 -22.11 7.46 2.46
CA ARG A 453 -21.58 7.29 3.82
C ARG A 453 -20.49 8.28 4.15
N GLU A 454 -19.70 8.69 3.16
CA GLU A 454 -18.59 9.62 3.33
C GLU A 454 -18.66 10.73 2.27
N LEU A 455 -18.71 11.98 2.73
CA LEU A 455 -18.61 13.17 1.88
C LEU A 455 -17.39 13.98 2.28
N HIS A 456 -16.39 14.05 1.41
CA HIS A 456 -15.23 14.92 1.61
C HIS A 456 -15.48 16.29 0.99
N LEU A 457 -15.31 17.34 1.79
CA LEU A 457 -15.46 18.76 1.43
C LEU A 457 -14.22 19.55 1.85
N ALA A 458 -13.06 19.18 1.32
CA ALA A 458 -11.81 19.85 1.66
C ALA A 458 -11.70 21.21 0.95
N TYR A 459 -11.10 22.21 1.61
CA TYR A 459 -10.87 23.54 1.05
C TYR A 459 -12.15 24.28 0.63
N THR A 460 -13.26 24.07 1.33
CA THR A 460 -14.49 24.87 1.22
C THR A 460 -14.49 25.96 2.31
N GLU A 461 -15.13 27.10 2.06
CA GLU A 461 -15.31 28.14 3.08
C GLU A 461 -16.15 27.59 4.26
N ASN A 462 -15.53 27.51 5.44
CA ASN A 462 -15.96 26.67 6.57
C ASN A 462 -17.23 27.17 7.29
N ASP A 463 -17.53 28.46 7.22
CA ASP A 463 -18.45 29.10 8.19
C ASP A 463 -19.94 28.78 7.97
N GLN A 464 -20.32 28.00 6.95
CA GLN A 464 -21.75 27.80 6.59
C GLN A 464 -22.15 26.36 6.19
N LEU A 465 -21.23 25.39 6.14
CA LEU A 465 -21.59 23.98 5.85
C LEU A 465 -22.43 23.36 6.98
N ASN A 466 -22.13 23.73 8.23
CA ASN A 466 -22.85 23.29 9.41
C ASN A 466 -24.32 23.73 9.42
N ASN A 467 -24.68 24.83 8.74
CA ASN A 467 -26.06 25.33 8.69
C ASN A 467 -26.91 24.68 7.59
N LYS A 468 -26.29 24.04 6.58
CA LYS A 468 -27.00 23.45 5.43
C LYS A 468 -27.21 21.95 5.55
N PHE A 469 -26.23 21.26 6.13
CA PHE A 469 -26.32 19.84 6.47
C PHE A 469 -26.63 19.63 7.97
N GLY A 470 -26.74 20.71 8.73
CA GLY A 470 -27.14 20.70 10.13
C GLY A 470 -28.51 20.06 10.33
N VAL A 471 -28.54 19.06 11.21
CA VAL A 471 -29.67 18.20 11.61
C VAL A 471 -30.06 17.09 10.61
N SER A 472 -29.55 17.07 9.37
CA SER A 472 -29.85 15.97 8.41
C SER A 472 -28.80 14.86 8.36
N SER A 473 -27.58 15.06 8.84
CA SER A 473 -26.54 14.01 8.86
C SER A 473 -26.83 12.85 9.82
N GLU A 474 -27.60 13.08 10.89
CA GLU A 474 -27.99 12.02 11.85
C GLU A 474 -28.99 11.03 11.26
N ASN A 475 -29.80 11.44 10.28
CA ASN A 475 -30.82 10.57 9.66
C ASN A 475 -30.25 9.65 8.55
N TYR A 476 -29.02 9.89 8.08
CA TYR A 476 -28.45 9.18 6.92
C TYR A 476 -27.12 8.45 7.19
N ASN A 477 -26.63 8.40 8.45
CA ASN A 477 -25.30 7.84 8.77
C ASN A 477 -24.18 8.42 7.86
N LEU A 478 -24.29 9.71 7.50
CA LEU A 478 -23.36 10.38 6.59
C LEU A 478 -22.26 11.09 7.39
N GLN A 479 -21.01 10.69 7.15
CA GLN A 479 -19.82 11.34 7.68
C GLN A 479 -19.34 12.45 6.73
N ILE A 480 -19.37 13.70 7.19
CA ILE A 480 -18.80 14.84 6.47
C ILE A 480 -17.37 15.06 6.95
N ILE A 481 -16.42 15.03 6.01
CA ILE A 481 -14.99 15.16 6.28
C ILE A 481 -14.47 16.44 5.62
N THR A 482 -14.16 17.44 6.42
CA THR A 482 -13.61 18.73 5.96
C THR A 482 -12.08 18.77 6.00
N SER A 483 -11.46 17.84 6.71
CA SER A 483 -10.01 17.70 6.86
C SER A 483 -9.40 16.83 5.74
N GLY A 484 -9.19 17.44 4.59
CA GLY A 484 -8.53 16.79 3.46
C GLY A 484 -9.39 15.75 2.74
N CYS A 485 -8.95 15.38 1.54
CA CYS A 485 -9.61 14.37 0.71
C CYS A 485 -8.75 13.12 0.68
N ARG A 486 -9.34 11.95 0.97
CA ARG A 486 -8.66 10.65 1.12
C ARG A 486 -7.79 10.29 -0.08
N TYR A 487 -8.18 10.75 -1.28
CA TYR A 487 -7.50 10.49 -2.55
C TYR A 487 -6.66 11.67 -3.06
N CYS A 488 -6.76 12.85 -2.44
CA CYS A 488 -6.08 14.07 -2.88
C CYS A 488 -4.68 14.22 -2.28
N ASN A 489 -4.42 13.58 -1.12
CA ASN A 489 -3.14 13.63 -0.42
C ASN A 489 -2.11 12.57 -0.87
N ARG A 490 -2.43 11.70 -1.83
CA ARG A 490 -1.53 10.60 -2.23
C ARG A 490 -0.50 10.93 -3.32
N ASN A 491 -0.53 12.13 -3.92
CA ASN A 491 0.32 12.50 -5.06
C ASN A 491 0.90 13.94 -4.96
N THR A 492 1.46 14.32 -3.81
CA THR A 492 2.42 15.45 -3.74
C THR A 492 3.82 14.99 -4.04
#